data_AF-A0A1A9IVE0-F1
#
_entry.id   AF-A0A1A9IVE0-F1
#
_cell.length_a   1.000
_cell.length_b   1.000
_cell.length_c   1.000
_cell.angle_alpha   90.00
_cell.angle_beta   90.00
_cell.angle_gamma   90.00
#
_symmetry.space_group_name_H-M   'P 1'
#
loop_
_entity.id
_entity.type
_entity.pdbx_description
1 polymer ?
#
loop_
_entity_poly.entity_id
_entity_poly.type
_entity_poly.pdbx_seq_one_letter_code
_entity_poly.pdbx_strand_id
1 'polypeptide(L)'
;MAGSSHGHTPAAWTGVIIAFIGFCAGGAFMVMAQPVGFWVSMGIVLLGGVVGGVMRLMGMGQKNEHPVHQVAAKGAPAGAKG
;
A
#
# COMPACT_ATOMS: atom_id res chain seq x y z
N MET A 1 -16.65 -10.01 11.35
CA MET A 1 -16.28 -9.90 9.93
C MET A 1 -15.23 -8.82 9.83
N ALA A 2 -14.03 -9.17 9.34
CA ALA A 2 -12.84 -8.32 9.42
C ALA A 2 -13.10 -6.93 8.84
N GLY A 3 -12.77 -5.91 9.64
CA GLY A 3 -13.21 -4.54 9.46
C GLY A 3 -12.79 -3.90 8.13
N SER A 4 -13.77 -3.28 7.49
CA SER A 4 -13.61 -2.33 6.40
C SER A 4 -12.80 -1.11 6.86
N SER A 5 -11.47 -1.24 6.90
CA SER A 5 -10.51 -0.14 7.10
C SER A 5 -9.10 -0.61 6.75
N HIS A 6 -8.91 -1.18 5.56
CA HIS A 6 -7.59 -1.58 5.05
C HIS A 6 -7.46 -1.08 3.61
N GLY A 7 -6.65 -0.02 3.42
CA GLY A 7 -6.19 0.52 2.13
C GLY A 7 -6.89 0.00 0.86
N HIS A 8 -8.15 0.39 0.64
CA HIS A 8 -8.90 0.01 -0.57
C HIS A 8 -8.52 0.81 -1.81
N THR A 9 -7.41 1.55 -1.79
CA THR A 9 -6.96 2.24 -2.99
C THR A 9 -6.24 1.22 -3.88
N PRO A 10 -6.75 0.91 -5.09
CA PRO A 10 -6.14 -0.08 -5.99
C PRO A 10 -4.66 0.18 -6.22
N ALA A 11 -4.25 1.45 -6.13
CA ALA A 11 -2.88 1.95 -6.17
C ALA A 11 -1.89 1.29 -5.20
N ALA A 12 -2.32 0.96 -4.00
CA ALA A 12 -1.44 0.32 -3.02
C ALA A 12 -1.18 -1.15 -3.39
N TRP A 13 -2.18 -1.82 -3.95
CA TRP A 13 -2.11 -3.25 -4.27
C TRP A 13 -1.47 -3.53 -5.63
N THR A 14 -1.51 -2.58 -6.57
CA THR A 14 -0.95 -2.81 -7.92
C THR A 14 0.55 -3.02 -7.89
N GLY A 15 1.29 -2.15 -7.18
CA GLY A 15 2.74 -2.30 -7.05
C GLY A 15 3.14 -3.59 -6.33
N VAL A 16 2.37 -3.99 -5.30
CA VAL A 16 2.61 -5.23 -4.54
C VAL A 16 2.38 -6.46 -5.41
N ILE A 17 1.30 -6.53 -6.18
CA ILE A 17 1.05 -7.67 -7.09
C ILE A 17 2.18 -7.80 -8.11
N ILE A 18 2.60 -6.70 -8.73
CA ILE A 18 3.67 -6.72 -9.74
C ILE A 18 4.99 -7.20 -9.11
N ALA A 19 5.35 -6.65 -7.94
CA ALA A 19 6.54 -7.07 -7.22
C ALA A 19 6.47 -8.55 -6.80
N PHE A 20 5.29 -9.04 -6.39
CA PHE A 20 5.09 -10.42 -5.99
C PHE A 20 5.28 -11.39 -7.16
N ILE A 21 4.72 -11.07 -8.34
CA ILE A 21 4.91 -11.86 -9.56
C ILE A 21 6.40 -11.89 -9.96
N GLY A 22 7.07 -10.74 -9.95
CA GLY A 22 8.50 -10.66 -10.25
C GLY A 22 9.36 -11.45 -9.25
N PHE A 23 9.01 -11.42 -7.96
CA PHE A 23 9.70 -12.19 -6.93
C PHE A 23 9.52 -13.70 -7.11
N CYS A 24 8.28 -14.17 -7.36
CA CYS A 24 7.99 -15.58 -7.61
C CYS A 24 8.72 -16.09 -8.87
N ALA A 25 8.70 -15.32 -9.96
CA ALA A 25 9.41 -15.66 -11.19
C ALA A 25 10.94 -15.70 -10.95
N GLY A 26 11.49 -14.71 -10.24
CA GLY A 26 12.90 -14.67 -9.87
C GLY A 26 13.34 -15.89 -9.07
N GLY A 27 12.53 -16.32 -8.09
CA GLY A 27 12.76 -17.55 -7.33
C GLY A 27 12.79 -18.80 -8.22
N ALA A 28 11.87 -18.92 -9.17
CA ALA A 28 11.86 -20.03 -10.13
C ALA A 28 13.10 -20.05 -11.03
N PHE A 29 13.50 -18.90 -11.59
CA PHE A 29 14.69 -18.81 -12.45
C PHE A 29 16.01 -18.99 -11.68
N MET A 30 16.05 -18.59 -10.41
CA MET A 30 17.17 -18.86 -9.51
C MET A 30 17.39 -20.36 -9.33
N VAL A 31 16.31 -21.13 -9.12
CA VAL A 31 16.36 -22.60 -8.99
C VAL A 31 16.76 -23.27 -10.31
N MET A 32 16.30 -22.75 -11.44
CA MET A 32 16.67 -23.27 -12.77
C MET A 32 18.09 -22.85 -13.22
N ALA A 33 18.86 -22.15 -12.39
CA ALA A 33 20.18 -21.62 -12.72
C ALA A 33 20.20 -20.86 -14.06
N GLN A 34 19.17 -20.04 -14.31
CA GLN A 34 19.04 -19.20 -15.50
C GLN A 34 19.25 -17.73 -15.13
N PRO A 35 20.49 -17.20 -15.23
CA PRO A 35 20.80 -15.85 -14.78
C PRO A 35 20.01 -14.78 -15.53
N VAL A 36 19.77 -14.98 -16.82
CA VAL A 36 19.00 -14.06 -17.66
C VAL A 36 17.56 -13.94 -17.16
N GLY A 37 16.89 -15.07 -16.89
CA GLY A 37 15.52 -15.07 -16.36
C GLY A 37 15.41 -14.43 -14.97
N PHE A 38 16.43 -14.60 -14.12
CA PHE A 38 16.51 -13.93 -12.82
C PHE A 38 16.58 -12.40 -12.97
N TRP A 39 17.47 -11.88 -13.83
CA TRP A 39 17.62 -10.44 -14.04
C TRP A 39 16.38 -9.80 -14.68
N VAL A 40 15.73 -10.50 -15.62
CA VAL A 40 14.43 -10.06 -16.17
C VAL A 40 13.39 -9.94 -15.06
N SER A 41 13.35 -10.91 -14.14
CA SER A 41 12.43 -10.89 -13.01
C SER A 41 12.74 -9.75 -12.02
N MET A 42 14.01 -9.41 -11.81
CA MET A 42 14.39 -8.20 -11.07
C MET A 42 13.94 -6.92 -11.76
N GLY A 43 13.98 -6.86 -13.09
CA GLY A 43 13.39 -5.76 -13.84
C GLY A 43 11.89 -5.58 -13.55
N ILE A 44 11.14 -6.69 -13.45
CA ILE A 44 9.70 -6.66 -13.13
C ILE A 44 9.46 -6.16 -11.70
N VAL A 45 10.27 -6.59 -10.73
CA VAL A 45 10.16 -6.10 -9.34
C VAL A 45 10.40 -4.60 -9.27
N LEU A 46 11.42 -4.09 -9.96
CA LEU A 46 11.70 -2.66 -10.04
C LEU A 46 10.55 -1.90 -10.71
N LEU A 47 9.95 -2.47 -11.76
CA LEU A 47 8.76 -1.91 -12.41
C LEU A 47 7.59 -1.78 -11.43
N GLY A 48 7.37 -2.76 -10.55
CA GLY A 48 6.36 -2.69 -9.49
C GLY A 48 6.57 -1.52 -8.53
N GLY A 49 7.84 -1.25 -8.17
CA GLY A 49 8.23 -0.07 -7.39
C GLY A 49 7.98 1.25 -8.13
N VAL A 50 8.32 1.31 -9.42
CA VAL A 50 8.06 2.49 -10.27
C VAL A 50 6.57 2.76 -10.38
N VAL A 51 5.75 1.73 -10.65
CA VAL A 51 4.29 1.87 -10.74
C VAL A 51 3.70 2.33 -9.41
N GLY A 52 4.10 1.73 -8.28
CA GLY A 52 3.66 2.18 -6.96
C GLY A 52 4.06 3.63 -6.66
N GLY A 53 5.27 4.04 -7.08
CA GLY A 53 5.75 5.42 -6.98
C GLY A 53 4.93 6.39 -7.81
N VAL A 54 4.67 6.06 -9.08
CA VAL A 54 3.84 6.88 -9.98
C VAL A 54 2.42 7.01 -9.45
N MET A 55 1.82 5.93 -8.92
CA MET A 55 0.48 5.98 -8.32
C MET A 55 0.43 6.82 -7.04
N ARG A 56 1.52 6.84 -6.25
CA ARG A 56 1.66 7.75 -5.12
C ARG A 56 1.76 9.21 -5.57
N LEU A 57 2.51 9.49 -6.63
CA LEU A 57 2.64 10.83 -7.22
C LEU A 57 1.31 11.33 -7.82
N MET A 58 0.49 10.43 -8.37
CA MET A 58 -0.85 10.74 -8.85
C MET A 58 -1.88 10.99 -7.73
N GLY A 59 -1.46 11.05 -6.47
CA GLY A 59 -2.35 11.37 -5.34
C GLY A 59 -3.29 10.24 -4.92
N MET A 60 -3.12 9.04 -5.49
CA MET A 60 -3.83 7.81 -5.08
C MET A 60 -3.14 7.10 -3.91
N GLY A 61 -2.10 7.70 -3.30
CA GLY A 61 -1.54 7.24 -2.04
C GLY A 61 -2.46 7.61 -0.87
N GLN A 62 -2.53 6.75 0.16
CA GLN A 62 -3.28 7.02 1.39
C GLN A 62 -2.90 8.40 1.96
N LYS A 63 -3.86 9.33 1.98
CA LYS A 63 -3.75 10.57 2.76
C LYS A 63 -3.89 10.16 4.23
N ASN A 64 -2.79 10.22 4.98
CA ASN A 64 -2.83 10.09 6.42
C ASN A 64 -3.51 11.35 7.00
N GLU A 65 -4.83 11.42 6.93
CA GLU A 65 -5.59 12.32 7.79
C GLU A 65 -5.58 11.69 9.19
N HIS A 66 -4.55 12.02 9.96
CA HIS A 66 -4.55 11.84 11.40
C HIS A 66 -5.16 13.12 11.98
N PRO A 67 -6.47 13.17 12.34
CA PRO A 67 -7.02 14.34 12.98
C PRO A 67 -6.52 14.34 14.42
N VAL A 68 -5.35 14.92 14.67
CA VAL A 68 -4.79 15.10 16.03
C VAL A 68 -5.53 16.20 16.83
N HIS A 69 -6.79 16.51 16.50
CA HIS A 69 -7.56 17.56 17.15
C HIS A 69 -9.03 17.16 17.44
N GLN A 70 -9.23 16.11 18.25
CA GLN A 70 -10.51 15.89 18.95
C GLN A 70 -10.39 16.02 20.48
N VAL A 71 -9.44 16.83 20.97
CA VAL A 71 -9.24 17.04 22.42
C VAL A 71 -10.24 18.05 23.05
N ALA A 72 -11.16 18.67 22.30
CA ALA A 72 -11.91 19.84 22.81
C ALA A 72 -13.45 19.75 22.78
N ALA A 73 -14.09 18.65 22.39
CA ALA A 73 -15.55 18.64 22.16
C ALA A 73 -16.40 17.86 23.18
N LYS A 74 -15.81 17.36 24.28
CA LYS A 74 -16.60 16.70 25.33
C LYS A 74 -16.21 17.11 26.75
N GLY A 75 -15.89 18.40 26.91
CA GLY A 75 -16.02 19.08 28.20
C GLY A 75 -17.47 19.55 28.35
N ALA A 76 -18.11 19.16 29.46
CA ALA A 76 -19.49 19.49 29.84
C ALA A 76 -19.82 20.99 29.73
N PRO A 77 -21.12 21.32 29.68
CA PRO A 77 -21.66 21.96 30.88
C PRO A 77 -22.96 21.33 31.40
N ALA A 78 -23.03 21.30 32.73
CA ALA A 78 -24.24 21.11 33.50
C ALA A 78 -25.33 22.13 33.13
N GLY A 79 -26.60 21.71 33.20
CA GLY A 79 -27.79 22.56 33.07
C GLY A 79 -29.01 21.71 32.72
N ALA A 80 -29.78 21.25 33.69
CA ALA A 80 -30.95 21.94 34.24
C ALA A 80 -32.24 21.69 33.44
N LYS A 81 -33.32 21.40 34.18
CA LYS A 81 -34.75 21.18 33.80
C LYS A 81 -35.06 19.72 33.47
N GLY A 82 -35.97 19.03 34.15
CA GLY A 82 -36.95 19.37 35.19
C GLY A 82 -37.84 18.13 35.36
#